data_AF-Q8MS21-F1
#
_entry.id   AF-Q8MS21-F1
#
_cell.length_a   1.000
_cell.length_b   1.000
_cell.length_c   1.000
_cell.angle_alpha   90.00
_cell.angle_beta   90.00
_cell.angle_gamma   90.00
#
_symmetry.space_group_name_H-M   'P 1'
#
loop_
_entity.id
_entity.type
_entity.pdbx_description
1 polymer ?
#
loop_
_entity_poly.entity_id
_entity_poly.type
_entity_poly.pdbx_seq_one_letter_code
_entity_poly.pdbx_strand_id
1 'polypeptide(L)'
;MCCSCCGVTQQKAWVFGLGTFFAVSGLLAIICWPGFIDSGIMKALPLTPTSKTFEKWEELPIPVYVYMYLWNWTNAADVQANGVKPIFAQLGPYVYREERKKMDLEWHDNGTVTFNPRRTWFWEEELSGGKQTDLITAPHLPSLAASNQMRNSNVFLKFMFNEALNANGGHLFVTHTAAEWLFESFYDEFLHYAMTLNNPLVPKIESDHFAWFLNRNGSKDFEGPFTVHTGVGDIKEMGEIKYWKGQNHTGWYDGECGRLNGSTTDLFVPDEPKGEGFDHLHSGYLSDHKS
;
A
#
# COMPACT_ATOMS: atom_id res chain seq x y z
N MET A 1 26.75 4.60 -60.50
CA MET A 1 27.73 5.60 -60.95
C MET A 1 29.06 4.89 -61.18
N CYS A 2 29.60 5.06 -62.39
CA CYS A 2 30.63 4.23 -63.02
C CYS A 2 31.98 4.25 -62.28
N CYS A 3 32.58 3.08 -62.08
CA CYS A 3 34.01 2.93 -61.78
C CYS A 3 34.67 2.10 -62.88
N SER A 4 34.74 2.64 -64.10
CA SER A 4 35.46 2.02 -65.23
C SER A 4 36.88 2.60 -65.44
N CYS A 5 37.39 3.42 -64.50
CA CYS A 5 38.72 4.05 -64.59
C CYS A 5 39.57 3.93 -63.29
N CYS A 6 39.36 2.93 -62.43
CA CYS A 6 40.19 2.72 -61.24
C CYS A 6 41.14 1.52 -61.44
N GLY A 7 42.43 1.70 -61.14
CA GLY A 7 43.40 0.61 -61.16
C GLY A 7 43.11 -0.46 -60.10
N VAL A 8 43.52 -1.71 -60.34
CA VAL A 8 43.27 -2.88 -59.46
C VAL A 8 43.70 -2.63 -58.01
N THR A 9 44.77 -1.86 -57.79
CA THR A 9 45.25 -1.40 -56.48
C THR A 9 44.29 -0.43 -55.79
N GLN A 10 43.67 0.47 -56.54
CA GLN A 10 42.70 1.44 -56.04
C GLN A 10 41.38 0.75 -55.64
N GLN A 11 40.95 -0.25 -56.40
CA GLN A 11 39.76 -1.05 -56.07
C GLN A 11 39.95 -1.86 -54.78
N LYS A 12 41.14 -2.44 -54.56
CA LYS A 12 41.49 -3.11 -53.30
C LYS A 12 41.50 -2.14 -52.11
N ALA A 13 42.08 -0.95 -52.28
CA ALA A 13 42.10 0.07 -51.24
C ALA A 13 40.69 0.51 -50.81
N TRP A 14 39.77 0.66 -51.76
CA TRP A 14 38.36 0.96 -51.44
C TRP A 14 37.67 -0.17 -50.67
N VAL A 15 37.84 -1.42 -51.09
CA VAL A 15 37.21 -2.57 -50.43
C VAL A 15 37.73 -2.76 -49.00
N PHE A 16 39.06 -2.72 -48.81
CA PHE A 16 39.64 -2.85 -47.47
C PHE A 16 39.35 -1.62 -46.60
N GLY A 17 39.38 -0.41 -47.17
CA GLY A 17 39.03 0.82 -46.45
C GLY A 17 37.59 0.85 -45.96
N LEU A 18 36.63 0.51 -46.83
CA LEU A 18 35.21 0.37 -46.45
C LEU A 18 35.01 -0.75 -45.42
N GLY A 19 35.67 -1.90 -45.61
CA GLY A 19 35.60 -3.01 -44.67
C GLY A 19 36.11 -2.64 -43.28
N THR A 20 37.25 -1.96 -43.20
CA THR A 20 37.80 -1.46 -41.93
C THR A 20 36.90 -0.40 -41.31
N PHE A 21 36.34 0.52 -42.11
CA PHE A 21 35.40 1.53 -41.62
C PHE A 21 34.15 0.91 -40.99
N PHE A 22 33.54 -0.09 -41.66
CA PHE A 22 32.37 -0.80 -41.11
C PHE A 22 32.71 -1.64 -39.87
N ALA A 23 33.91 -2.26 -39.84
CA ALA A 23 34.35 -3.01 -38.67
C ALA A 23 34.57 -2.09 -37.45
N VAL A 24 35.20 -0.93 -37.66
CA VAL A 24 35.45 0.05 -36.60
C VAL A 24 34.15 0.70 -36.15
N SER A 25 33.26 1.09 -37.07
CA SER A 25 31.97 1.68 -36.71
C SER A 25 31.04 0.68 -36.00
N GLY A 26 31.05 -0.59 -36.42
CA GLY A 26 30.36 -1.66 -35.72
C GLY A 26 30.89 -1.89 -34.31
N LEU A 27 32.21 -1.89 -34.12
CA LEU A 27 32.83 -2.02 -32.80
C LEU A 27 32.49 -0.83 -31.89
N LEU A 28 32.58 0.41 -32.42
CA LEU A 28 32.21 1.61 -31.70
C LEU A 28 30.72 1.63 -31.34
N ALA A 29 29.84 1.18 -32.25
CA ALA A 29 28.43 1.03 -31.96
C ALA A 29 28.23 0.06 -30.79
N ILE A 30 28.85 -1.12 -30.79
CA ILE A 30 28.72 -2.09 -29.68
C ILE A 30 29.20 -1.50 -28.34
N ILE A 31 30.30 -0.74 -28.34
CA ILE A 31 30.85 -0.14 -27.12
C ILE A 31 29.99 1.03 -26.62
N CYS A 32 29.49 1.88 -27.50
CA CYS A 32 28.72 3.07 -27.14
C CYS A 32 27.22 2.80 -26.96
N TRP A 33 26.72 1.68 -27.49
CA TRP A 33 25.30 1.33 -27.47
C TRP A 33 24.71 1.27 -26.06
N PRO A 34 25.35 0.61 -25.06
CA PRO A 34 24.82 0.57 -23.70
C PRO A 34 24.61 1.97 -23.12
N GLY A 35 25.65 2.82 -23.12
CA GLY A 35 25.56 4.16 -22.54
C GLY A 35 24.54 5.08 -23.24
N PHE A 36 24.33 4.90 -24.55
CA PHE A 36 23.29 5.63 -25.27
C PHE A 36 21.88 5.17 -24.86
N ILE A 37 21.67 3.86 -24.74
CA ILE A 37 20.40 3.29 -24.30
C ILE A 37 20.12 3.68 -22.85
N ASP A 38 21.09 3.54 -21.95
CA ASP A 38 20.95 3.89 -20.53
C ASP A 38 20.61 5.37 -20.39
N SER A 39 21.32 6.26 -21.10
CA SER A 39 21.00 7.70 -21.12
C SER A 39 19.61 7.99 -21.68
N GLY A 40 19.13 7.20 -22.64
CA GLY A 40 17.78 7.31 -23.21
C GLY A 40 16.70 6.87 -22.21
N ILE A 41 16.92 5.75 -21.54
CA ILE A 41 16.02 5.20 -20.51
C ILE A 41 15.93 6.16 -19.33
N MET A 42 17.06 6.62 -18.80
CA MET A 42 17.12 7.51 -17.64
C MET A 42 16.42 8.86 -17.88
N LYS A 43 16.31 9.31 -19.13
CA LYS A 43 15.54 10.52 -19.50
C LYS A 43 14.04 10.25 -19.68
N ALA A 44 13.64 9.02 -19.95
CA ALA A 44 12.25 8.63 -20.19
C ALA A 44 11.52 8.17 -18.92
N LEU A 45 12.27 7.78 -17.88
CA LEU A 45 11.73 7.26 -16.62
C LEU A 45 11.05 8.30 -15.71
N PRO A 46 11.59 9.53 -15.53
CA PRO A 46 11.02 10.51 -14.61
C PRO A 46 9.53 10.73 -14.84
N LEU A 47 8.78 10.86 -13.76
CA LEU A 47 7.37 11.19 -13.81
C LEU A 47 7.20 12.61 -14.34
N THR A 48 6.66 12.70 -15.55
CA THR A 48 6.21 13.96 -16.13
C THR A 48 4.79 13.78 -16.67
N PRO A 49 3.98 14.85 -16.78
CA PRO A 49 2.60 14.75 -17.24
C PRO A 49 2.42 14.10 -18.62
N THR A 50 3.48 14.07 -19.44
CA THR A 50 3.48 13.50 -20.79
C THR A 50 4.22 12.15 -20.87
N SER A 51 4.81 11.67 -19.77
CA SER A 51 5.57 10.42 -19.76
C SER A 51 4.67 9.18 -19.81
N LYS A 52 5.17 8.10 -20.43
CA LYS A 52 4.52 6.78 -20.38
C LYS A 52 4.58 6.12 -19.01
N THR A 53 5.57 6.49 -18.19
CA THR A 53 5.64 6.06 -16.79
C THR A 53 4.47 6.62 -16.00
N PHE A 54 4.13 7.90 -16.21
CA PHE A 54 3.00 8.55 -15.55
C PHE A 54 1.66 7.86 -15.83
N GLU A 55 1.35 7.54 -17.10
CA GLU A 55 0.10 6.84 -17.46
C GLU A 55 -0.09 5.52 -16.68
N LYS A 56 0.99 4.76 -16.49
CA LYS A 56 0.96 3.48 -15.76
C LYS A 56 0.98 3.65 -14.24
N TRP A 57 1.55 4.74 -13.77
CA TRP A 57 1.66 5.04 -12.34
C TRP A 57 0.36 5.65 -11.79
N GLU A 58 -0.34 6.47 -12.59
CA GLU A 58 -1.63 7.04 -12.25
C GLU A 58 -2.70 5.96 -12.06
N GLU A 59 -2.77 5.02 -13.01
CA GLU A 59 -3.70 3.90 -13.00
C GLU A 59 -2.97 2.60 -13.36
N LEU A 60 -2.96 1.66 -12.43
CA LEU A 60 -2.21 0.41 -12.62
C LEU A 60 -2.90 -0.44 -13.70
N PRO A 61 -2.22 -0.78 -14.81
CA PRO A 61 -2.86 -1.50 -15.91
C PRO A 61 -3.03 -3.01 -15.67
N ILE A 62 -2.60 -3.51 -14.50
CA ILE A 62 -2.59 -4.93 -14.15
C ILE A 62 -3.54 -5.14 -12.98
N PRO A 63 -4.45 -6.12 -13.05
CA PRO A 63 -5.32 -6.44 -11.92
C PRO A 63 -4.48 -7.00 -10.75
N VAL A 64 -4.67 -6.42 -9.57
CA VAL A 64 -4.07 -6.91 -8.32
C VAL A 64 -5.14 -7.70 -7.58
N TYR A 65 -4.83 -8.89 -7.12
CA TYR A 65 -5.75 -9.72 -6.33
C TYR A 65 -5.28 -9.81 -4.89
N VAL A 66 -6.18 -9.53 -3.95
CA VAL A 66 -5.94 -9.61 -2.51
C VAL A 66 -6.63 -10.85 -1.97
N TYR A 67 -5.84 -11.79 -1.46
CA TYR A 67 -6.32 -13.03 -0.86
C TYR A 67 -6.42 -12.83 0.65
N MET A 68 -7.64 -12.73 1.16
CA MET A 68 -7.88 -12.54 2.59
C MET A 68 -8.26 -13.85 3.25
N TYR A 69 -7.70 -14.12 4.43
CA TYR A 69 -8.01 -15.30 5.23
C TYR A 69 -8.49 -14.85 6.61
N LEU A 70 -9.63 -15.40 7.03
CA LEU A 70 -10.21 -15.11 8.34
C LEU A 70 -9.99 -16.30 9.28
N TRP A 71 -9.91 -16.03 10.58
CA TRP A 71 -9.72 -17.06 11.60
C TRP A 71 -10.99 -17.19 12.43
N ASN A 72 -11.71 -18.30 12.24
CA ASN A 72 -12.93 -18.60 12.96
C ASN A 72 -12.60 -19.23 14.32
N TRP A 73 -13.09 -18.62 15.40
CA TRP A 73 -12.93 -19.09 16.77
C TRP A 73 -14.00 -20.12 17.12
N THR A 74 -13.63 -21.40 17.05
CA THR A 74 -14.60 -22.51 17.11
C THR A 74 -15.13 -22.84 18.51
N ASN A 75 -14.35 -22.55 19.55
CA ASN A 75 -14.69 -22.88 20.95
C ASN A 75 -14.85 -21.66 21.85
N ALA A 76 -15.27 -20.50 21.30
CA ALA A 76 -15.33 -19.24 22.03
C ALA A 76 -16.18 -19.30 23.32
N ALA A 77 -17.34 -19.97 23.27
CA ALA A 77 -18.21 -20.17 24.43
C ALA A 77 -17.55 -21.02 25.53
N ASP A 78 -16.81 -22.08 25.17
CA ASP A 78 -16.10 -22.92 26.13
C ASP A 78 -14.95 -22.16 26.79
N VAL A 79 -14.26 -21.30 26.05
CA VAL A 79 -13.20 -20.44 26.61
C VAL A 79 -13.78 -19.49 27.63
N GLN A 80 -14.93 -18.88 27.34
CA GLN A 80 -15.60 -17.97 28.27
C GLN A 80 -16.07 -18.68 29.55
N ALA A 81 -16.63 -19.89 29.42
CA ALA A 81 -17.20 -20.62 30.55
C ALA A 81 -16.15 -21.39 31.39
N ASN A 82 -15.19 -22.03 30.73
CA ASN A 82 -14.30 -23.02 31.34
C ASN A 82 -12.82 -22.61 31.32
N GLY A 83 -12.47 -21.48 30.70
CA GLY A 83 -11.07 -21.02 30.61
C GLY A 83 -10.16 -21.95 29.81
N VAL A 84 -10.72 -22.72 28.87
CA VAL A 84 -9.94 -23.62 28.01
C VAL A 84 -9.12 -22.84 26.98
N LYS A 85 -8.16 -23.52 26.34
CA LYS A 85 -7.33 -22.90 25.28
C LYS A 85 -8.19 -22.58 24.04
N PRO A 86 -8.10 -21.37 23.47
CA PRO A 86 -8.83 -21.03 22.24
C PRO A 86 -8.32 -21.82 21.04
N ILE A 87 -9.25 -22.22 20.17
CA ILE A 87 -9.02 -22.97 18.94
C ILE A 87 -9.55 -22.13 17.77
N PHE A 88 -8.69 -21.90 16.77
CA PHE A 88 -9.03 -21.16 15.57
C PHE A 88 -8.90 -22.05 14.34
N ALA A 89 -9.84 -21.92 13.42
CA ALA A 89 -9.82 -22.55 12.10
C ALA A 89 -9.72 -21.46 11.03
N GLN A 90 -8.79 -21.60 10.09
CA GLN A 90 -8.66 -20.68 8.97
C GLN A 90 -9.79 -20.90 7.96
N LEU A 91 -10.41 -19.82 7.49
CA LEU A 91 -11.41 -19.78 6.44
C LEU A 91 -10.95 -18.86 5.31
N GLY A 92 -11.31 -19.21 4.07
CA GLY A 92 -10.94 -18.48 2.86
C GLY A 92 -10.25 -19.38 1.82
N PRO A 93 -9.63 -18.77 0.79
CA PRO A 93 -9.46 -17.33 0.62
C PRO A 93 -10.77 -16.62 0.25
N TYR A 94 -10.92 -15.39 0.74
CA TYR A 94 -11.86 -14.39 0.26
C TYR A 94 -11.10 -13.44 -0.66
N VAL A 95 -11.34 -13.54 -1.96
CA VAL A 95 -10.53 -12.87 -2.98
C VAL A 95 -11.23 -11.61 -3.47
N TYR A 96 -10.47 -10.51 -3.45
CA TYR A 96 -10.92 -9.23 -4.00
C TYR A 96 -9.90 -8.71 -5.02
N ARG A 97 -10.40 -8.29 -6.19
CA ARG A 97 -9.60 -7.54 -7.17
C ARG A 97 -9.51 -6.08 -6.71
N GLU A 98 -8.28 -5.60 -6.50
CA GLU A 98 -7.97 -4.23 -6.11
C GLU A 98 -7.63 -3.41 -7.36
N GLU A 99 -8.38 -2.33 -7.57
CA GLU A 99 -8.04 -1.28 -8.53
C GLU A 99 -7.47 -0.07 -7.78
N ARG A 100 -6.29 0.38 -8.20
CA ARG A 100 -5.59 1.53 -7.61
C ARG A 100 -5.55 2.68 -8.60
N LYS A 101 -6.01 3.85 -8.16
CA LYS A 101 -5.98 5.07 -8.94
C LYS A 101 -5.46 6.24 -8.09
N LYS A 102 -4.64 7.08 -8.69
CA LYS A 102 -4.16 8.33 -8.08
C LYS A 102 -5.08 9.47 -8.53
N MET A 103 -5.67 10.15 -7.56
CA MET A 103 -6.64 11.24 -7.78
C MET A 103 -6.02 12.58 -7.37
N ASP A 104 -6.60 13.68 -7.85
CA ASP A 104 -6.27 15.05 -7.45
C ASP A 104 -4.76 15.36 -7.55
N LEU A 105 -4.16 15.07 -8.71
CA LEU A 105 -2.74 15.28 -8.92
C LEU A 105 -2.38 16.77 -9.00
N GLU A 106 -1.43 17.17 -8.16
CA GLU A 106 -0.88 18.52 -8.12
C GLU A 106 0.64 18.45 -8.32
N TRP A 107 1.12 19.06 -9.40
CA TRP A 107 2.53 19.08 -9.76
C TRP A 107 3.20 20.34 -9.21
N HIS A 108 4.39 20.18 -8.65
CA HIS A 108 5.13 21.26 -7.99
C HIS A 108 6.45 21.56 -8.74
N ASP A 109 6.85 22.82 -8.76
CA ASP A 109 8.08 23.28 -9.44
C ASP A 109 9.37 22.69 -8.84
N ASN A 110 9.30 22.17 -7.61
CA ASN A 110 10.42 21.51 -6.92
C ASN A 110 10.63 20.05 -7.33
N GLY A 111 9.98 19.58 -8.40
CA GLY A 111 10.10 18.19 -8.88
C GLY A 111 9.30 17.19 -8.06
N THR A 112 8.30 17.62 -7.30
CA THR A 112 7.40 16.72 -6.55
C THR A 112 5.97 16.73 -7.11
N VAL A 113 5.23 15.67 -6.83
CA VAL A 113 3.81 15.54 -7.17
C VAL A 113 3.03 15.11 -5.95
N THR A 114 1.91 15.79 -5.69
CA THR A 114 0.98 15.44 -4.62
C THR A 114 -0.26 14.77 -5.20
N PHE A 115 -0.75 13.71 -4.57
CA PHE A 115 -1.93 12.97 -5.02
C PHE A 115 -2.66 12.29 -3.86
N ASN A 116 -3.95 11.99 -4.06
CA ASN A 116 -4.77 11.19 -3.17
C ASN A 116 -4.93 9.77 -3.72
N PRO A 117 -4.46 8.72 -3.04
CA PRO A 117 -4.65 7.35 -3.48
C PRO A 117 -6.11 6.92 -3.25
N ARG A 118 -6.70 6.31 -4.27
CA ARG A 118 -8.02 5.70 -4.22
C ARG A 118 -7.88 4.21 -4.54
N ARG A 119 -8.36 3.37 -3.63
CA ARG A 119 -8.38 1.91 -3.78
C ARG A 119 -9.82 1.44 -3.83
N THR A 120 -10.15 0.62 -4.82
CA THR A 120 -11.48 0.01 -4.96
C THR A 120 -11.32 -1.49 -4.99
N TRP A 121 -12.13 -2.19 -4.20
CA TRP A 121 -12.11 -3.65 -4.11
C TRP A 121 -13.38 -4.24 -4.71
N PHE A 122 -13.20 -5.23 -5.58
CA PHE A 122 -14.26 -5.97 -6.27
C PHE A 122 -14.21 -7.42 -5.85
N TRP A 123 -15.34 -7.99 -5.43
CA TRP A 123 -15.43 -9.39 -5.04
C TRP A 123 -15.24 -10.33 -6.23
N GLU A 124 -14.38 -11.34 -6.09
CA GLU A 124 -14.08 -12.33 -7.12
C GLU A 124 -14.50 -13.71 -6.63
N GLU A 125 -15.75 -14.11 -6.92
CA GLU A 125 -16.33 -15.38 -6.46
C GLU A 125 -15.59 -16.60 -7.00
N GLU A 126 -15.17 -16.58 -8.27
CA GLU A 126 -14.54 -17.72 -8.94
C GLU A 126 -13.15 -18.07 -8.36
N LEU A 127 -12.45 -17.07 -7.81
CA LEU A 127 -11.14 -17.25 -7.17
C LEU A 127 -11.25 -17.51 -5.66
N SER A 128 -12.43 -17.29 -5.09
CA SER A 128 -12.67 -17.42 -3.66
C SER A 128 -13.01 -18.87 -3.28
N GLY A 129 -12.36 -19.36 -2.23
CA GLY A 129 -12.68 -20.67 -1.64
C GLY A 129 -13.83 -20.60 -0.63
N GLY A 130 -14.06 -19.43 -0.04
CA GLY A 130 -15.14 -19.16 0.91
C GLY A 130 -16.27 -18.32 0.31
N LYS A 131 -17.40 -18.25 1.01
CA LYS A 131 -18.55 -17.41 0.63
C LYS A 131 -18.59 -16.17 1.50
N GLN A 132 -19.02 -15.05 0.93
CA GLN A 132 -19.25 -13.81 1.68
C GLN A 132 -20.20 -13.98 2.88
N THR A 133 -21.08 -14.97 2.82
CA THR A 133 -22.05 -15.32 3.87
C THR A 133 -21.52 -16.31 4.92
N ASP A 134 -20.27 -16.77 4.81
CA ASP A 134 -19.66 -17.60 5.83
C ASP A 134 -19.67 -16.88 7.17
N LEU A 135 -20.09 -17.56 8.24
CA LEU A 135 -20.13 -16.99 9.58
C LEU A 135 -18.78 -17.19 10.28
N ILE A 136 -18.19 -16.09 10.76
CA ILE A 136 -16.92 -16.08 11.46
C ILE A 136 -17.12 -15.51 12.84
N THR A 137 -16.80 -16.32 13.84
CA THR A 137 -16.69 -15.89 15.23
C THR A 137 -15.29 -15.38 15.49
N ALA A 138 -15.15 -14.13 15.95
CA ALA A 138 -13.87 -13.54 16.30
C ALA A 138 -13.97 -12.75 17.61
N PRO A 139 -12.83 -12.43 18.27
CA PRO A 139 -12.83 -11.59 19.45
C PRO A 139 -13.51 -10.25 19.17
N HIS A 140 -14.26 -9.75 20.15
CA HIS A 140 -14.93 -8.46 20.02
C HIS A 140 -13.91 -7.32 20.15
N LEU A 141 -13.41 -6.83 19.02
CA LEU A 141 -12.28 -5.90 18.95
C LEU A 141 -12.54 -4.55 19.64
N PRO A 142 -13.73 -3.91 19.51
CA PRO A 142 -14.04 -2.69 20.25
C PRO A 142 -13.90 -2.86 21.78
N SER A 143 -14.46 -3.93 22.34
CA SER A 143 -14.33 -4.23 23.77
C SER A 143 -12.90 -4.54 24.18
N LEU A 144 -12.14 -5.26 23.34
CA LEU A 144 -10.74 -5.56 23.59
C LEU A 144 -9.88 -4.30 23.62
N ALA A 145 -10.06 -3.40 22.65
CA ALA A 145 -9.35 -2.12 22.57
C ALA A 145 -9.65 -1.23 23.80
N ALA A 146 -10.93 -1.08 24.15
CA ALA A 146 -11.34 -0.29 25.30
C ALA A 146 -10.82 -0.88 26.63
N SER A 147 -10.84 -2.22 26.76
CA SER A 147 -10.27 -2.91 27.92
C SER A 147 -8.75 -2.73 28.03
N ASN A 148 -8.03 -2.71 26.91
CA ASN A 148 -6.60 -2.45 26.90
C ASN A 148 -6.26 -1.01 27.36
N GLN A 149 -7.07 -0.03 26.96
CA GLN A 149 -6.90 1.36 27.41
C GLN A 149 -7.08 1.49 28.94
N MET A 150 -8.00 0.71 29.53
CA MET A 150 -8.26 0.70 30.98
C MET A 150 -7.33 -0.24 31.78
N ARG A 151 -6.41 -0.95 31.10
CA ARG A 151 -5.57 -1.99 31.71
C ARG A 151 -4.70 -1.49 32.87
N ASN A 152 -4.25 -0.24 32.81
CA ASN A 152 -3.37 0.35 33.83
C ASN A 152 -4.11 1.24 34.84
N SER A 153 -5.43 1.38 34.72
CA SER A 153 -6.25 2.15 35.65
C SER A 153 -6.35 1.49 37.03
N ASN A 154 -6.74 2.26 38.04
CA ASN A 154 -6.96 1.74 39.39
C ASN A 154 -8.12 0.73 39.43
N VAL A 155 -8.16 -0.09 40.49
CA VAL A 155 -9.13 -1.21 40.61
C VAL A 155 -10.58 -0.73 40.58
N PHE A 156 -10.87 0.42 41.22
CA PHE A 156 -12.22 0.98 41.26
C PHE A 156 -12.72 1.41 39.88
N LEU A 157 -11.88 2.11 39.10
CA LEU A 157 -12.22 2.52 37.74
C LEU A 157 -12.39 1.31 36.82
N LYS A 158 -11.56 0.27 36.97
CA LYS A 158 -11.72 -0.99 36.23
C LYS A 158 -13.03 -1.67 36.53
N PHE A 159 -13.44 -1.72 37.80
CA PHE A 159 -14.71 -2.29 38.20
C PHE A 159 -15.89 -1.53 37.56
N MET A 160 -15.91 -0.20 37.71
CA MET A 160 -16.96 0.64 37.09
C MET A 160 -16.99 0.52 35.57
N PHE A 161 -15.83 0.48 34.93
CA PHE A 161 -15.73 0.29 33.48
C PHE A 161 -16.22 -1.09 33.05
N ASN A 162 -15.88 -2.16 33.77
CA ASN A 162 -16.34 -3.51 33.47
C ASN A 162 -17.88 -3.61 33.53
N GLU A 163 -18.50 -3.02 34.56
CA GLU A 163 -19.96 -2.97 34.66
C GLU A 163 -20.59 -2.20 33.48
N ALA A 164 -20.04 -1.03 33.14
CA ALA A 164 -20.52 -0.24 32.01
C ALA A 164 -20.33 -0.98 30.67
N LEU A 165 -19.19 -1.64 30.47
CA LEU A 165 -18.89 -2.42 29.27
C LEU A 165 -19.90 -3.54 29.09
N ASN A 166 -20.08 -4.38 30.12
CA ASN A 166 -21.01 -5.51 30.07
C ASN A 166 -22.49 -5.09 29.93
N ALA A 167 -22.86 -3.90 30.43
CA ALA A 167 -24.23 -3.39 30.33
C ALA A 167 -24.55 -2.74 28.97
N ASN A 168 -23.54 -2.36 28.18
CA ASN A 168 -23.72 -1.60 26.94
C ASN A 168 -23.10 -2.31 25.73
N GLY A 169 -23.40 -3.60 25.53
CA GLY A 169 -22.97 -4.33 24.32
C GLY A 169 -21.53 -4.86 24.35
N GLY A 170 -20.88 -4.84 25.51
CA GLY A 170 -19.56 -5.44 25.67
C GLY A 170 -19.62 -6.96 25.62
N HIS A 171 -19.07 -7.54 24.55
CA HIS A 171 -18.94 -8.98 24.38
C HIS A 171 -17.48 -9.43 24.39
N LEU A 172 -17.24 -10.73 24.63
CA LEU A 172 -15.91 -11.35 24.47
C LEU A 172 -15.63 -11.69 23.00
N PHE A 173 -16.66 -12.16 22.29
CA PHE A 173 -16.61 -12.54 20.89
C PHE A 173 -17.94 -12.18 20.23
N VAL A 174 -17.90 -11.97 18.92
CA VAL A 174 -19.07 -11.71 18.08
C VAL A 174 -18.98 -12.54 16.81
N THR A 175 -20.12 -12.83 16.20
CA THR A 175 -20.22 -13.66 14.99
C THR A 175 -20.91 -12.86 13.90
N HIS A 176 -20.20 -12.63 12.81
CA HIS A 176 -20.69 -11.91 11.64
C HIS A 176 -20.24 -12.62 10.37
N THR A 177 -20.84 -12.23 9.24
CA THR A 177 -20.46 -12.76 7.93
C THR A 177 -19.07 -12.27 7.49
N ALA A 178 -18.42 -12.99 6.57
CA ALA A 178 -17.14 -12.57 6.01
C ALA A 178 -17.23 -11.17 5.35
N ALA A 179 -18.34 -10.87 4.66
CA ALA A 179 -18.55 -9.56 4.05
C ALA A 179 -18.63 -8.44 5.08
N GLU A 180 -19.40 -8.63 6.16
CA GLU A 180 -19.53 -7.67 7.26
C GLU A 180 -18.17 -7.41 7.95
N TRP A 181 -17.40 -8.46 8.25
CA TRP A 181 -16.08 -8.33 8.85
C TRP A 181 -15.12 -7.52 7.97
N LEU A 182 -15.17 -7.70 6.65
CA LEU A 182 -14.21 -7.09 5.72
C LEU A 182 -14.65 -5.70 5.25
N PHE A 183 -15.79 -5.58 4.55
CA PHE A 183 -16.15 -4.38 3.80
C PHE A 183 -17.56 -3.83 4.07
N GLU A 184 -18.57 -4.66 4.35
CA GLU A 184 -19.97 -4.22 4.51
C GLU A 184 -20.23 -3.56 5.86
N SER A 185 -19.48 -3.93 6.89
CA SER A 185 -19.64 -3.53 8.29
C SER A 185 -20.89 -4.05 8.98
N PHE A 186 -20.80 -4.14 10.31
CA PHE A 186 -21.91 -4.47 11.18
C PHE A 186 -22.05 -3.42 12.28
N TYR A 187 -23.28 -3.20 12.73
CA TYR A 187 -23.57 -2.31 13.85
C TYR A 187 -23.07 -2.91 15.16
N ASP A 188 -22.42 -2.09 15.99
CA ASP A 188 -21.93 -2.49 17.31
C ASP A 188 -22.54 -1.62 18.42
N GLU A 189 -23.23 -2.27 19.36
CA GLU A 189 -23.89 -1.59 20.47
C GLU A 189 -22.90 -0.83 21.37
N PHE A 190 -21.70 -1.39 21.57
CA PHE A 190 -20.69 -0.74 22.40
C PHE A 190 -20.07 0.49 21.72
N LEU A 191 -19.78 0.42 20.42
CA LEU A 191 -19.35 1.59 19.65
C LEU A 191 -20.41 2.69 19.64
N HIS A 192 -21.69 2.34 19.49
CA HIS A 192 -22.79 3.30 19.58
C HIS A 192 -22.85 4.00 20.95
N TYR A 193 -22.72 3.23 22.02
CA TYR A 193 -22.65 3.75 23.39
C TYR A 193 -21.43 4.68 23.57
N ALA A 194 -20.25 4.24 23.14
CA ALA A 194 -19.01 4.99 23.29
C ALA A 194 -19.03 6.30 22.47
N MET A 195 -19.64 6.29 21.28
CA MET A 195 -19.87 7.48 20.47
C MET A 195 -20.82 8.47 21.18
N THR A 196 -21.91 7.97 21.78
CA THR A 196 -22.91 8.78 22.49
C THR A 196 -22.34 9.42 23.76
N LEU A 197 -21.46 8.72 24.48
CA LEU A 197 -20.79 9.28 25.66
C LEU A 197 -19.94 10.51 25.35
N ASN A 198 -19.41 10.61 24.11
CA ASN A 198 -18.58 11.72 23.64
C ASN A 198 -17.51 12.15 24.66
N ASN A 199 -16.78 11.16 25.20
CA ASN A 199 -15.81 11.37 26.26
C ASN A 199 -14.53 12.05 25.72
N PRO A 200 -14.14 13.24 26.22
CA PRO A 200 -12.95 13.95 25.73
C PRO A 200 -11.61 13.26 26.05
N LEU A 201 -11.61 12.23 26.90
CA LEU A 201 -10.42 11.46 27.26
C LEU A 201 -10.12 10.31 26.28
N VAL A 202 -11.05 9.99 25.38
CA VAL A 202 -10.91 8.92 24.39
C VAL A 202 -10.87 9.55 23.00
N PRO A 203 -10.07 9.01 22.05
CA PRO A 203 -10.17 9.44 20.66
C PRO A 203 -11.61 9.41 20.18
N LYS A 204 -12.00 10.44 19.44
CA LYS A 204 -13.35 10.55 18.88
C LYS A 204 -13.63 9.31 18.03
N ILE A 205 -14.67 8.57 18.39
CA ILE A 205 -15.19 7.45 17.60
C ILE A 205 -16.06 8.04 16.50
N GLU A 206 -15.73 7.74 15.24
CA GLU A 206 -16.37 8.34 14.07
C GLU A 206 -17.54 7.52 13.53
N SER A 207 -17.67 6.25 13.95
CA SER A 207 -18.73 5.34 13.52
C SER A 207 -19.10 4.35 14.62
N ASP A 208 -20.39 4.01 14.68
CA ASP A 208 -20.95 2.93 15.48
C ASP A 208 -20.99 1.58 14.74
N HIS A 209 -20.37 1.50 13.57
CA HIS A 209 -20.22 0.28 12.79
C HIS A 209 -18.76 -0.15 12.77
N PHE A 210 -18.54 -1.46 12.67
CA PHE A 210 -17.21 -2.06 12.59
C PHE A 210 -17.03 -2.87 11.30
N ALA A 211 -15.89 -2.64 10.63
CA ALA A 211 -15.31 -3.53 9.61
C ALA A 211 -13.80 -3.26 9.52
N TRP A 212 -13.02 -4.24 9.08
CA TRP A 212 -11.57 -4.07 8.87
C TRP A 212 -11.23 -3.01 7.83
N PHE A 213 -12.04 -2.90 6.77
CA PHE A 213 -11.87 -1.92 5.70
C PHE A 213 -13.02 -0.90 5.66
N LEU A 214 -13.59 -0.59 6.83
CA LEU A 214 -14.67 0.40 6.98
C LEU A 214 -14.33 1.71 6.25
N ASN A 215 -15.22 2.17 5.38
CA ASN A 215 -15.09 3.42 4.61
C ASN A 215 -13.83 3.52 3.73
N ARG A 216 -13.11 2.42 3.48
CA ARG A 216 -11.93 2.43 2.60
C ARG A 216 -12.32 2.23 1.14
N ASN A 217 -13.35 1.44 0.87
CA ASN A 217 -13.68 1.03 -0.49
C ASN A 217 -14.09 2.21 -1.38
N GLY A 218 -13.27 2.51 -2.38
CA GLY A 218 -13.47 3.61 -3.30
C GLY A 218 -13.25 4.99 -2.68
N SER A 219 -12.74 5.09 -1.44
CA SER A 219 -12.47 6.37 -0.78
C SER A 219 -11.11 6.92 -1.19
N LYS A 220 -11.07 8.22 -1.51
CA LYS A 220 -9.82 8.95 -1.78
C LYS A 220 -9.29 9.69 -0.55
N ASP A 221 -10.16 9.95 0.43
CA ASP A 221 -9.86 10.79 1.58
C ASP A 221 -9.35 9.99 2.79
N PHE A 222 -9.54 8.65 2.78
CA PHE A 222 -9.19 7.78 3.91
C PHE A 222 -7.67 7.78 4.21
N GLU A 223 -6.84 7.50 3.20
CA GLU A 223 -5.37 7.46 3.37
C GLU A 223 -4.76 8.88 3.44
N GLY A 224 -5.41 9.86 2.81
CA GLY A 224 -4.95 11.24 2.69
C GLY A 224 -3.84 11.44 1.65
N PRO A 225 -3.42 12.70 1.43
CA PRO A 225 -2.50 13.04 0.35
C PRO A 225 -1.07 12.57 0.62
N PHE A 226 -0.43 12.06 -0.43
CA PHE A 226 1.00 11.76 -0.48
C PHE A 226 1.69 12.75 -1.42
N THR A 227 2.85 13.24 -1.01
CA THR A 227 3.75 14.02 -1.85
C THR A 227 5.00 13.20 -2.12
N VAL A 228 5.23 12.84 -3.37
CA VAL A 228 6.38 12.04 -3.81
C VAL A 228 7.25 12.80 -4.79
N HIS A 229 8.54 12.50 -4.81
CA HIS A 229 9.45 13.09 -5.77
C HIS A 229 9.36 12.37 -7.13
N THR A 230 9.36 13.14 -8.21
CA THR A 230 9.06 12.67 -9.57
C THR A 230 10.25 12.00 -10.26
N GLY A 231 11.46 12.21 -9.75
CA GLY A 231 12.71 11.80 -10.39
C GLY A 231 13.23 12.81 -11.42
N VAL A 232 12.55 13.96 -11.60
CA VAL A 232 13.04 15.06 -12.42
C VAL A 232 14.25 15.70 -11.73
N GLY A 233 15.34 15.92 -12.47
CA GLY A 233 16.59 16.43 -11.91
C GLY A 233 17.50 15.32 -11.39
N ASP A 234 17.03 14.55 -10.40
CA ASP A 234 17.69 13.33 -9.92
C ASP A 234 16.71 12.15 -9.90
N ILE A 235 16.98 11.18 -10.75
CA ILE A 235 16.23 9.93 -10.88
C ILE A 235 16.32 9.04 -9.62
N LYS A 236 17.36 9.22 -8.79
CA LYS A 236 17.51 8.46 -7.55
C LYS A 236 16.48 8.81 -6.49
N GLU A 237 15.90 10.01 -6.58
CA GLU A 237 14.81 10.43 -5.71
C GLU A 237 13.44 10.00 -6.26
N MET A 238 13.38 9.27 -7.38
CA MET A 238 12.10 8.90 -7.99
C MET A 238 11.25 8.02 -7.06
N GLY A 239 10.03 8.47 -6.79
CA GLY A 239 9.06 7.78 -5.95
C GLY A 239 9.29 7.94 -4.45
N GLU A 240 10.34 8.65 -4.03
CA GLU A 240 10.60 8.93 -2.61
C GLU A 240 9.47 9.78 -2.02
N ILE A 241 8.92 9.34 -0.89
CA ILE A 241 7.86 10.05 -0.17
C ILE A 241 8.50 11.18 0.63
N LYS A 242 8.19 12.42 0.24
CA LYS A 242 8.65 13.61 0.96
C LYS A 242 7.68 13.98 2.09
N TYR A 243 6.38 13.85 1.85
CA TYR A 243 5.34 14.16 2.82
C TYR A 243 4.16 13.19 2.75
N TRP A 244 3.58 12.91 3.91
CA TRP A 244 2.27 12.26 4.05
C TRP A 244 1.39 13.15 4.92
N LYS A 245 0.21 13.51 4.41
CA LYS A 245 -0.68 14.51 5.05
C LYS A 245 0.04 15.82 5.41
N GLY A 246 0.99 16.24 4.57
CA GLY A 246 1.79 17.46 4.75
C GLY A 246 2.89 17.37 5.82
N GLN A 247 3.12 16.20 6.43
CA GLN A 247 4.16 15.98 7.43
C GLN A 247 5.26 15.07 6.85
N ASN A 248 6.51 15.29 7.23
CA ASN A 248 7.65 14.43 6.88
C ASN A 248 7.94 13.35 7.95
N HIS A 249 7.10 13.31 8.99
CA HIS A 249 7.21 12.42 10.12
C HIS A 249 5.82 11.96 10.54
N THR A 250 5.67 10.67 10.82
CA THR A 250 4.38 10.04 11.15
C THR A 250 3.82 10.48 12.51
N GLY A 251 4.70 10.74 13.47
CA GLY A 251 4.34 11.14 14.84
C GLY A 251 3.99 9.98 15.78
N TRP A 252 4.06 8.73 15.33
CA TRP A 252 3.78 7.55 16.18
C TRP A 252 5.00 7.00 16.89
N TYR A 253 6.18 7.16 16.31
CA TYR A 253 7.45 6.72 16.89
C TYR A 253 8.40 7.91 16.99
N ASP A 254 9.22 7.94 18.04
CA ASP A 254 10.21 9.01 18.23
C ASP A 254 11.42 8.83 17.32
N GLY A 255 12.05 9.95 16.94
CA GLY A 255 13.31 9.98 16.20
C GLY A 255 13.19 9.41 14.78
N GLU A 256 14.19 8.65 14.33
CA GLU A 256 14.25 8.13 12.96
C GLU A 256 13.16 7.08 12.67
N CYS A 257 12.63 6.38 13.68
CA CYS A 257 11.60 5.36 13.49
C CYS A 257 10.26 5.94 13.01
N GLY A 258 9.99 7.21 13.31
CA GLY A 258 8.78 7.89 12.84
C GLY A 258 8.98 8.63 11.52
N ARG A 259 10.20 8.72 10.99
CA ARG A 259 10.51 9.46 9.77
C ARG A 259 9.92 8.74 8.55
N LEU A 260 9.39 9.52 7.61
CA LEU A 260 8.96 8.99 6.32
C LEU A 260 10.20 8.76 5.45
N ASN A 261 10.53 7.50 5.20
CA ASN A 261 11.57 7.09 4.27
C ASN A 261 11.01 6.11 3.23
N GLY A 262 11.64 6.10 2.06
CA GLY A 262 11.32 5.13 1.01
C GLY A 262 10.23 5.57 0.03
N SER A 263 9.78 4.61 -0.78
CA SER A 263 8.78 4.84 -1.83
C SER A 263 7.41 4.22 -1.50
N THR A 264 6.39 4.57 -2.28
CA THR A 264 5.05 3.93 -2.19
C THR A 264 5.00 2.54 -2.83
N THR A 265 6.15 1.91 -3.16
CA THR A 265 6.29 0.64 -3.89
C THR A 265 5.79 0.62 -5.34
N ASP A 266 5.21 1.72 -5.83
CA ASP A 266 4.73 1.82 -7.21
C ASP A 266 5.85 2.19 -8.21
N LEU A 267 6.96 2.74 -7.69
CA LEU A 267 8.10 3.22 -8.46
C LEU A 267 9.40 2.69 -7.84
N PHE A 268 10.32 2.31 -8.71
CA PHE A 268 11.62 1.78 -8.35
C PHE A 268 12.70 2.54 -9.11
N VAL A 269 13.77 2.90 -8.41
CA VAL A 269 14.91 3.57 -9.02
C VAL A 269 15.67 2.54 -9.88
N PRO A 270 16.02 2.87 -11.13
CA PRO A 270 16.83 2.02 -11.99
C PRO A 270 18.29 1.91 -11.49
N ASP A 271 18.94 0.78 -11.80
CA ASP A 271 20.36 0.51 -11.51
C ASP A 271 20.79 0.60 -10.04
N GLU A 272 19.90 0.29 -9.11
CA GLU A 272 20.28 0.19 -7.69
C GLU A 272 21.28 -0.97 -7.44
N PRO A 273 22.32 -0.73 -6.63
CA PRO A 273 23.34 -1.74 -6.36
C PRO A 273 22.74 -2.94 -5.61
N LYS A 274 23.07 -4.15 -6.08
CA LYS A 274 22.69 -5.40 -5.40
C LYS A 274 23.33 -5.44 -4.01
N GLY A 275 22.52 -5.24 -2.97
CA GLY A 275 22.96 -5.26 -1.57
C GLY A 275 22.43 -4.11 -0.71
N GLU A 276 21.85 -3.08 -1.32
CA GLU A 276 21.10 -2.03 -0.60
C GLU A 276 19.67 -2.53 -0.30
N GLY A 277 19.18 -2.24 0.90
CA GLY A 277 17.82 -2.56 1.32
C GLY A 277 16.83 -1.55 0.77
N PHE A 278 15.64 -2.00 0.38
CA PHE A 278 14.57 -1.11 -0.07
C PHE A 278 13.73 -0.66 1.11
N ASP A 279 13.67 0.66 1.32
CA ASP A 279 12.73 1.25 2.25
C ASP A 279 11.41 1.54 1.53
N HIS A 280 10.32 1.07 2.12
CA HIS A 280 8.98 1.21 1.58
C HIS A 280 8.00 1.60 2.67
N LEU A 281 7.17 2.60 2.39
CA LEU A 281 6.11 2.99 3.30
C LEU A 281 4.79 2.36 2.85
N HIS A 282 4.18 1.61 3.76
CA HIS A 282 2.85 1.08 3.57
C HIS A 282 1.88 1.71 4.57
N SER A 283 1.02 2.61 4.09
CA SER A 283 -0.02 3.26 4.90
C SER A 283 -0.93 2.28 5.64
N GLY A 284 -1.05 1.03 5.18
CA GLY A 284 -1.81 0.00 5.88
C GLY A 284 -1.27 -0.31 7.28
N TYR A 285 0.05 -0.32 7.48
CA TYR A 285 0.69 -0.61 8.78
C TYR A 285 0.74 0.62 9.71
N LEU A 286 0.44 1.79 9.16
CA LEU A 286 0.48 3.06 9.85
C LEU A 286 -0.84 3.34 10.61
N SER A 287 -1.94 2.78 10.13
CA SER A 287 -3.29 2.98 10.70
C SER A 287 -3.52 2.29 12.05
N ASP A 288 -2.65 1.36 12.47
CA ASP A 288 -2.94 0.41 13.56
C ASP A 288 -2.44 0.83 14.96
N HIS A 289 -1.80 1.99 15.11
CA HIS A 289 -1.07 2.34 16.35
C HIS A 289 -1.52 3.60 17.09
N LYS A 290 -2.81 3.95 17.03
CA LYS A 290 -3.38 4.88 18.01
C LYS A 290 -3.90 4.09 19.23
N SER A 291 -2.98 3.60 20.06
CA SER A 291 -3.29 3.02 21.38
C SER A 291 -2.89 3.97 22.50
#